data_AF-A0A3D5VSG0-F1
#
_entry.id   AF-A0A3D5VSG0-F1
#
_cell.length_a   1.000
_cell.length_b   1.000
_cell.length_c   1.000
_cell.angle_alpha   90.00
_cell.angle_beta   90.00
_cell.angle_gamma   90.00
#
_symmetry.space_group_name_H-M   'P 1'
#
loop_
_entity.id
_entity.type
_entity.pdbx_description
1 polymer ?
#
loop_
_entity_poly.entity_id
_entity_poly.type
_entity_poly.pdbx_seq_one_letter_code
_entity_poly.pdbx_strand_id
1 'polypeptide(L)' 'MATPNYGYEKRQKELAKRKKKEEKLKSKAERKLTGDAPENDETDAEPGTPAEGDAAGEAS' A
#
# COMPACT_ATOMS: atom_id res chain seq x y z
N MET A 1 -31.26 -3.71 2.66
CA MET A 1 -29.86 -3.48 3.07
C MET A 1 -29.00 -3.68 1.83
N ALA A 2 -28.20 -2.70 1.42
CA ALA A 2 -27.28 -2.90 0.31
C ALA A 2 -26.27 -4.00 0.70
N THR A 3 -25.98 -4.93 -0.20
CA THR A 3 -24.95 -5.93 0.03
C THR A 3 -23.61 -5.21 0.24
N PRO A 4 -22.95 -5.37 1.39
CA PRO A 4 -21.64 -4.76 1.62
C PRO A 4 -20.65 -5.27 0.56
N ASN A 5 -20.08 -4.34 -0.22
CA ASN A 5 -19.08 -4.66 -1.23
C ASN A 5 -17.70 -4.71 -0.59
N TYR A 6 -17.41 -5.85 0.03
CA TYR A 6 -16.16 -6.08 0.75
C TYR A 6 -14.90 -5.98 -0.14
N GLY A 7 -15.02 -6.25 -1.44
CA GLY A 7 -13.93 -6.09 -2.40
C GLY A 7 -13.50 -4.63 -2.54
N TYR A 8 -14.47 -3.72 -2.63
CA TYR A 8 -14.21 -2.28 -2.68
C TYR A 8 -13.66 -1.74 -1.37
N GLU A 9 -14.23 -2.15 -0.22
CA GLU A 9 -13.74 -1.73 1.10
C GLU A 9 -12.30 -2.16 1.37
N LYS A 10 -11.93 -3.37 0.95
CA LYS A 10 -10.54 -3.86 1.04
C LYS A 10 -9.61 -2.99 0.20
N ARG A 11 -9.96 -2.74 -1.06
CA ARG A 11 -9.16 -1.90 -1.97
C ARG A 11 -9.03 -0.46 -1.46
N GLN A 12 -10.09 0.12 -0.89
CA GLN A 12 -10.04 1.46 -0.29
C GLN A 12 -9.09 1.52 0.91
N LYS A 13 -9.10 0.51 1.80
CA LYS A 13 -8.15 0.45 2.93
C LYS A 13 -6.70 0.33 2.46
N GLU A 14 -6.44 -0.48 1.44
CA GLU A 14 -5.11 -0.62 0.84
C GLU A 14 -4.67 0.68 0.13
N LEU A 15 -5.57 1.31 -0.64
CA LEU A 15 -5.30 2.60 -1.30
C LEU A 15 -5.01 3.71 -0.29
N ALA A 16 -5.76 3.77 0.82
CA ALA A 16 -5.51 4.73 1.89
C ALA A 16 -4.14 4.48 2.55
N LYS A 17 -3.79 3.21 2.84
CA LYS A 17 -2.51 2.85 3.43
C LYS A 17 -1.33 3.16 2.48
N ARG A 18 -1.49 2.87 1.18
CA ARG A 18 -0.49 3.20 0.14
C ARG A 18 -0.31 4.70 -0.04
N LYS A 19 -1.39 5.47 -0.19
CA LYS A 19 -1.32 6.95 -0.31
C LYS A 19 -0.59 7.58 0.87
N LYS A 20 -0.93 7.19 2.10
CA LYS A 20 -0.28 7.70 3.32
C LYS A 20 1.23 7.36 3.35
N LYS A 21 1.59 6.17 2.87
CA LYS A 21 2.98 5.71 2.78
C LYS A 21 3.77 6.47 1.72
N GLU A 22 3.21 6.60 0.52
CA GLU A 22 3.80 7.34 -0.60
C GLU A 22 3.97 8.84 -0.28
N GLU A 23 2.98 9.47 0.38
CA GLU A 23 3.07 10.86 0.84
C GLU A 23 4.20 11.04 1.85
N LYS A 24 4.32 10.13 2.83
CA LYS A 24 5.39 10.17 3.83
C LYS A 24 6.77 10.00 3.19
N LEU A 25 6.90 9.08 2.23
CA LEU A 25 8.14 8.87 1.48
C LEU A 25 8.49 10.10 0.64
N LYS A 26 7.51 10.71 -0.03
CA LYS A 26 7.71 11.92 -0.82
C LYS A 26 8.17 13.10 0.05
N SER A 27 7.51 13.37 1.17
CA SER A 27 7.94 14.43 2.10
C SER A 27 9.33 14.16 2.69
N LYS A 28 9.69 12.90 2.93
CA LYS A 28 11.03 12.53 3.39
C LYS A 28 12.08 12.72 2.30
N ALA A 29 11.77 12.38 1.05
CA ALA A 29 12.63 12.61 -0.10
C ALA A 29 12.83 14.10 -0.38
N GLU A 30 11.77 14.91 -0.30
CA GLU A 30 11.84 16.37 -0.42
C GLU A 30 12.73 16.97 0.68
N ARG A 31 12.60 16.53 1.93
CA ARG A 31 13.47 16.99 3.03
C ARG A 31 14.94 16.56 2.87
N LYS A 32 15.20 15.39 2.30
CA LYS A 32 16.56 14.94 1.94
C LYS A 32 17.15 15.81 0.83
N LEU A 33 16.35 16.17 -0.19
CA LEU A 33 16.75 17.09 -1.26
C LEU A 33 17.08 18.50 -0.75
N THR A 34 16.39 18.98 0.28
CA THR A 34 16.66 20.29 0.89
C THR A 34 17.79 20.27 1.93
N GLY A 35 18.47 19.12 2.13
CA GLY A 35 19.67 19.02 2.98
C GLY A 35 19.43 18.99 4.49
N ASP A 36 18.18 18.85 4.95
CA ASP A 36 17.78 18.99 6.36
C ASP A 36 17.36 17.65 7.02
N ALA A 37 17.51 16.51 6.34
CA ALA A 37 16.96 15.23 6.82
C ALA A 37 18.03 14.28 7.41
N PRO A 38 17.82 13.75 8.64
CA PRO A 38 18.65 12.68 9.20
C PRO A 38 18.47 11.37 8.41
N GLU A 39 19.57 10.65 8.22
CA GLU A 39 19.78 9.54 7.29
C GLU A 39 19.11 8.20 7.67
N ASN A 40 18.05 8.21 8.48
CA ASN A 40 17.47 6.98 9.02
C ASN A 40 16.11 6.66 8.39
N ASP A 41 16.05 5.84 7.34
CA ASP A 41 14.85 5.06 6.92
C ASP A 41 15.25 4.06 5.83
N GLU A 42 15.85 2.95 6.23
CA GLU A 42 16.05 1.76 5.38
C GLU A 42 15.09 0.63 5.77
N THR A 43 13.86 0.99 6.16
CA THR A 43 12.82 0.00 6.50
C THR A 43 11.52 0.37 5.83
N ASP A 44 11.54 0.37 4.50
CA ASP A 44 10.33 0.23 3.71
C ASP A 44 10.30 -1.17 3.12
N ALA A 45 10.16 -2.16 4.01
CA ALA A 45 9.84 -3.52 3.61
C ALA A 45 8.57 -3.48 2.76
N GLU A 46 8.68 -3.96 1.53
CA GLU A 46 7.54 -4.20 0.64
C GLU A 46 6.47 -4.96 1.42
N PRO A 47 5.21 -4.49 1.48
CA PRO A 47 4.15 -5.39 1.86
C PRO A 47 4.10 -6.44 0.76
N GLY A 48 4.63 -7.62 1.07
CA GLY A 48 4.67 -8.78 0.21
C GLY A 48 3.38 -8.92 -0.58
N THR A 49 3.55 -9.21 -1.86
CA THR A 49 2.49 -9.66 -2.75
C THR A 49 1.61 -10.68 -2.01
N PRO A 50 0.30 -10.46 -1.81
CA PRO A 50 -0.59 -11.59 -1.70
C PRO A 50 -0.73 -12.13 -3.12
N ALA A 51 0.26 -12.92 -3.54
CA ALA A 51 0.05 -13.85 -4.61
C ALA A 51 -1.00 -14.86 -4.13
N GLU A 52 -2.05 -14.96 -4.92
CA GLU A 52 -2.84 -16.17 -5.15
C GLU A 52 -3.90 -16.57 -4.10
N GLY A 53 -5.10 -16.76 -4.61
CA GLY A 53 -6.26 -17.28 -3.87
C GLY A 53 -7.59 -16.82 -4.45
N ASP A 54 -7.81 -16.97 -5.76
CA ASP A 54 -9.03 -17.59 -6.33
C ASP A 54 -8.92 -17.64 -7.87
N ALA A 55 -8.06 -18.52 -8.35
CA ALA A 55 -8.13 -19.07 -9.71
C ALA A 55 -8.31 -20.58 -9.53
N ALA A 56 -9.49 -20.99 -9.04
CA ALA A 56 -9.87 -22.39 -8.93
C ALA A 56 -11.36 -22.51 -9.23
N GLY A 57 -11.69 -22.64 -10.51
CA GLY A 57 -13.06 -22.80 -10.99
C GLY A 57 -13.17 -23.08 -12.48
N GLU A 58 -12.20 -23.79 -13.06
CA GLU A 58 -12.41 -24.51 -14.33
C GLU A 58 -12.36 -26.01 -14.03
N ALA A 59 -13.21 -26.78 -14.74
CA ALA A 59 -13.33 -28.24 -14.80
C ALA A 59 -14.34 -28.91 -13.85
N SER A 60 -15.62 -28.96 -14.26
CA SER A 60 -16.33 -30.19 -14.68
C SER A 60 -17.75 -29.87 -15.15
#